data_AF-A0A7V1Z5G4-F1
#
_entry.id   AF-A0A7V1Z5G4-F1
#
_cell.length_a   1.000
_cell.length_b   1.000
_cell.length_c   1.000
_cell.angle_alpha   90.00
_cell.angle_beta   90.00
_cell.angle_gamma   90.00
#
_symmetry.space_group_name_H-M   'P 1'
#
loop_
_entity.id
_entity.type
_entity.pdbx_description
1 polymer ?
#
loop_
_entity_poly.entity_id
_entity_poly.type
_entity_poly.pdbx_seq_one_letter_code
_entity_poly.pdbx_strand_id
1 'polypeptide(L)'
;MTRWGHCHGIDFALLLGRTVMTYCETLTSPVIYTGPNEVWWAPYDNRPGSNVCQVLDDNYPRGLLWPFIEQNQRIFKCPLGIDLQPGSPTRGREFQVSYGMNYVTGGPNGLTLGEISNGTSNVMIVWDHGRTPGCANSLIPAPRGPWKPYINPDDYTHYPVRRHSGLFNVLFCDGDVRAMRQTELLDDLFYARPQ
;
A
#
# COMPACT_ATOMS: atom_id res chain seq x y z
N MET A 1 -18.90 16.84 -4.43
CA MET A 1 -18.98 15.52 -3.77
C MET A 1 -17.77 14.72 -4.22
N THR A 2 -16.72 14.66 -3.40
CA THR A 2 -15.43 14.04 -3.73
C THR A 2 -15.54 12.51 -3.62
N ARG A 3 -15.17 11.80 -4.68
CA ARG A 3 -15.22 10.35 -4.84
C ARG A 3 -13.81 9.73 -4.74
N TRP A 4 -13.41 9.27 -3.56
CA TRP A 4 -12.07 8.73 -3.25
C TRP A 4 -11.66 7.53 -4.11
N GLY A 5 -10.37 7.31 -4.24
CA GLY A 5 -9.85 6.17 -4.94
C GLY A 5 -9.09 5.29 -3.98
N HIS A 6 -9.20 4.00 -4.23
CA HIS A 6 -8.60 2.91 -3.47
C HIS A 6 -8.68 3.00 -1.95
N CYS A 7 -9.86 2.60 -1.47
CA CYS A 7 -10.00 1.48 -0.54
C CYS A 7 -9.20 1.55 0.75
N HIS A 8 -9.82 2.11 1.76
CA HIS A 8 -9.35 2.03 3.14
C HIS A 8 -8.16 2.92 3.50
N GLY A 9 -8.22 4.20 3.11
CA GLY A 9 -7.67 5.25 3.96
C GLY A 9 -8.53 5.48 5.22
N ILE A 10 -9.09 4.45 5.88
CA ILE A 10 -10.11 4.65 6.92
C ILE A 10 -9.52 5.33 8.17
N ASP A 11 -8.28 5.08 8.53
CA ASP A 11 -7.65 5.81 9.64
C ASP A 11 -7.44 7.30 9.30
N PHE A 12 -7.18 7.64 8.03
CA PHE A 12 -7.02 9.03 7.59
C PHE A 12 -8.32 9.73 7.20
N ALA A 13 -9.34 8.99 6.79
CA ALA A 13 -10.67 9.51 6.48
C ALA A 13 -11.42 9.93 7.76
N LEU A 14 -11.20 9.21 8.87
CA LEU A 14 -11.67 9.59 10.21
C LEU A 14 -11.03 10.90 10.69
N LEU A 15 -9.72 11.08 10.49
CA LEU A 15 -9.01 12.34 10.77
C LEU A 15 -9.53 13.55 9.97
N LEU A 16 -10.14 13.32 8.81
CA LEU A 16 -10.60 14.38 7.91
C LEU A 16 -12.13 14.55 7.87
N GLY A 17 -12.90 13.74 8.60
CA GLY A 17 -14.36 13.82 8.69
C GLY A 17 -15.08 13.57 7.36
N ARG A 18 -14.58 12.68 6.49
CA ARG A 18 -15.14 12.45 5.15
C ARG A 18 -15.51 10.98 4.89
N THR A 19 -16.55 10.79 4.07
CA THR A 19 -17.15 9.49 3.76
C THR A 19 -16.21 8.57 2.98
N VAL A 20 -16.10 7.33 3.44
CA VAL A 20 -15.30 6.24 2.87
C VAL A 20 -15.95 5.70 1.59
N MET A 21 -15.14 5.34 0.59
CA MET A 21 -15.61 4.68 -0.64
C MET A 21 -15.91 3.18 -0.39
N THR A 22 -17.15 2.77 -0.66
CA THR A 22 -17.72 1.44 -0.37
C THR A 22 -17.50 0.39 -1.48
N TYR A 23 -16.69 0.66 -2.51
CA TYR A 23 -16.66 -0.14 -3.75
C TYR A 23 -15.42 -1.02 -3.94
N CYS A 24 -14.67 -1.23 -2.88
CA CYS A 24 -13.29 -1.74 -2.94
C CYS A 24 -13.15 -3.23 -3.18
N GLU A 25 -14.12 -3.96 -2.67
CA GLU A 25 -14.27 -5.38 -2.90
C GLU A 25 -14.73 -5.69 -4.34
N THR A 26 -15.08 -4.66 -5.13
CA THR A 26 -15.55 -4.82 -6.53
C THR A 26 -14.50 -4.47 -7.59
N LEU A 27 -13.34 -3.92 -7.20
CA LEU A 27 -12.29 -3.56 -8.16
C LEU A 27 -11.49 -4.79 -8.59
N THR A 28 -11.40 -5.02 -9.90
CA THR A 28 -10.67 -6.16 -10.48
C THR A 28 -9.16 -5.98 -10.46
N SER A 29 -8.66 -4.76 -10.23
CA SER A 29 -7.24 -4.43 -10.13
C SER A 29 -7.03 -3.32 -9.11
N PRO A 30 -6.00 -3.41 -8.24
CA PRO A 30 -5.71 -2.40 -7.23
C PRO A 30 -5.02 -1.16 -7.78
N VAL A 31 -4.92 -0.99 -9.11
CA VAL A 31 -4.39 0.23 -9.73
C VAL A 31 -5.34 0.87 -10.72
N ILE A 32 -6.53 0.31 -10.88
CA ILE A 32 -7.49 0.84 -11.84
C ILE A 32 -7.83 2.29 -11.47
N TYR A 33 -7.73 3.18 -12.44
CA TYR A 33 -8.17 4.56 -12.24
C TYR A 33 -9.68 4.61 -12.13
N THR A 34 -10.17 5.06 -10.97
CA THR A 34 -11.60 5.14 -10.64
C THR A 34 -12.22 6.50 -10.96
N GLY A 35 -11.41 7.48 -11.36
CA GLY A 35 -11.87 8.80 -11.81
C GLY A 35 -11.18 9.98 -11.11
N PRO A 36 -11.52 11.22 -11.49
CA PRO A 36 -10.77 12.43 -11.13
C PRO A 36 -10.80 12.82 -9.66
N ASN A 37 -11.63 12.15 -8.85
CA ASN A 37 -11.68 12.39 -7.42
C ASN A 37 -10.92 11.33 -6.61
N GLU A 38 -10.25 10.39 -7.29
CA GLU A 38 -9.39 9.39 -6.67
C GLU A 38 -8.28 10.07 -5.86
N VAL A 39 -8.14 9.70 -4.60
CA VAL A 39 -7.08 10.18 -3.72
C VAL A 39 -6.58 9.01 -2.89
N TRP A 40 -5.28 8.75 -3.02
CA TRP A 40 -4.56 7.72 -2.29
C TRP A 40 -4.08 8.21 -0.93
N TRP A 41 -3.64 7.34 -0.03
CA TRP A 41 -3.02 7.80 1.23
C TRP A 41 -1.67 8.50 0.96
N ALA A 42 -0.92 8.04 -0.03
CA ALA A 42 0.34 8.62 -0.49
C ALA A 42 0.20 9.40 -1.82
N PRO A 43 1.16 10.24 -2.21
CA PRO A 43 1.21 10.89 -3.52
C PRO A 43 1.41 9.84 -4.63
N TYR A 44 0.32 9.46 -5.28
CA TYR A 44 0.32 8.48 -6.35
C TYR A 44 -0.65 8.88 -7.46
N ASP A 45 -0.14 8.90 -8.69
CA ASP A 45 -0.89 9.16 -9.91
C ASP A 45 -1.07 7.86 -10.69
N ASN A 46 -2.33 7.45 -10.85
CA ASN A 46 -2.74 6.34 -11.70
C ASN A 46 -3.62 6.78 -12.88
N ARG A 47 -3.71 8.09 -13.17
CA ARG A 47 -4.48 8.61 -14.31
C ARG A 47 -4.00 7.97 -15.62
N PRO A 48 -4.86 7.78 -16.63
CA PRO A 48 -4.43 7.33 -17.96
C PRO A 48 -3.29 8.20 -18.50
N GLY A 49 -2.18 7.55 -18.88
CA GLY A 49 -0.95 8.22 -19.35
C GLY A 49 0.15 8.36 -18.29
N SER A 50 -0.16 8.20 -17.01
CA SER A 50 0.83 8.00 -15.94
C SER A 50 1.34 6.55 -15.90
N ASN A 51 2.38 6.29 -15.12
CA ASN A 51 2.83 4.93 -14.80
C ASN A 51 3.45 4.88 -13.40
N VAL A 52 3.79 3.69 -12.91
CA VAL A 52 4.32 3.45 -11.56
C VAL A 52 5.57 4.27 -11.18
N CYS A 53 6.30 4.83 -12.14
CA CYS A 53 7.49 5.67 -11.94
C CYS A 53 7.32 7.12 -12.42
N GLN A 54 6.17 7.50 -12.96
CA GLN A 54 5.95 8.81 -13.57
C GLN A 54 4.51 9.27 -13.45
N VAL A 55 4.35 10.45 -12.85
CA VAL A 55 3.07 11.19 -12.85
C VAL A 55 2.80 11.75 -14.24
N LEU A 56 1.53 11.91 -14.60
CA LEU A 56 1.14 12.53 -15.86
C LEU A 56 1.54 14.02 -15.92
N ASP A 57 1.31 14.73 -14.82
CA ASP A 57 1.64 16.16 -14.63
C ASP A 57 1.69 16.48 -13.12
N ASP A 58 2.06 17.71 -12.76
CA ASP A 58 2.20 18.16 -11.37
C ASP A 58 0.84 18.43 -10.67
N ASN A 59 -0.28 18.32 -11.39
CA ASN A 59 -1.64 18.55 -10.86
C ASN A 59 -2.28 17.28 -10.27
N TYR A 60 -1.52 16.20 -10.10
CA TYR A 60 -2.04 14.97 -9.51
C TYR A 60 -2.34 15.11 -8.00
N PRO A 61 -3.29 14.32 -7.46
CA PRO A 61 -3.58 14.29 -6.04
C PRO A 61 -2.36 13.87 -5.20
N ARG A 62 -1.96 14.69 -4.23
CA ARG A 62 -0.80 14.42 -3.34
C ARG A 62 -1.09 13.45 -2.18
N GLY A 63 -2.31 12.94 -2.12
CA GLY A 63 -2.73 11.96 -1.14
C GLY A 63 -3.16 12.54 0.21
N LEU A 64 -3.75 11.69 1.05
CA LEU A 64 -4.36 12.06 2.33
C LEU A 64 -3.36 12.58 3.35
N LEU A 65 -2.12 12.07 3.32
CA LEU A 65 -1.08 12.42 4.28
C LEU A 65 -0.39 13.74 4.00
N TRP A 66 -0.55 14.29 2.79
CA TRP A 66 0.16 15.47 2.33
C TRP A 66 0.19 16.65 3.31
N PRO A 67 -0.94 17.02 3.97
CA PRO A 67 -0.95 18.15 4.90
C PRO A 67 -0.19 17.88 6.21
N PHE A 68 0.03 16.62 6.56
CA PHE A 68 0.60 16.19 7.84
C PHE A 68 2.10 15.88 7.77
N ILE A 69 2.66 15.87 6.56
CA ILE A 69 4.05 15.47 6.31
C ILE A 69 4.88 16.63 5.73
N GLU A 70 4.52 17.87 6.08
CA GLU A 70 5.19 19.09 5.62
C GLU A 70 5.31 19.17 4.09
N GLN A 71 4.39 18.53 3.36
CA GLN A 71 4.42 18.47 1.89
C GLN A 71 5.73 17.87 1.35
N ASN A 72 6.35 16.96 2.09
CA ASN A 72 7.61 16.33 1.71
C ASN A 72 7.39 14.92 1.13
N GLN A 73 7.24 14.82 -0.18
CA GLN A 73 7.02 13.54 -0.88
C GLN A 73 8.13 12.50 -0.61
N ARG A 74 9.34 12.92 -0.21
CA ARG A 74 10.45 11.99 0.06
C ARG A 74 10.14 11.00 1.18
N ILE A 75 9.19 11.30 2.06
CA ILE A 75 8.73 10.39 3.12
C ILE A 75 8.11 9.10 2.54
N PHE A 76 7.58 9.14 1.31
CA PHE A 76 7.00 7.98 0.63
C PHE A 76 7.98 7.25 -0.29
N LYS A 77 9.26 7.62 -0.26
CA LYS A 77 10.29 7.11 -1.15
C LYS A 77 11.30 6.28 -0.36
N CYS A 78 11.53 5.08 -0.85
CA CYS A 78 12.69 4.30 -0.48
C CYS A 78 13.85 4.68 -1.43
N PRO A 79 15.07 4.92 -0.94
CA PRO A 79 16.23 5.16 -1.80
C PRO A 79 16.54 4.03 -2.79
N LEU A 80 16.16 2.80 -2.46
CA LEU A 80 16.27 1.63 -3.34
C LEU A 80 14.94 1.29 -4.03
N GLY A 81 13.91 2.14 -3.90
CA GLY A 81 12.58 2.01 -4.48
C GLY A 81 12.56 2.19 -6.00
N ILE A 82 13.40 1.43 -6.69
CA ILE A 82 13.65 1.48 -8.13
C ILE A 82 13.03 0.25 -8.78
N ASP A 83 12.47 0.41 -9.96
CA ASP A 83 11.93 -0.69 -10.75
C ASP A 83 13.06 -1.60 -11.26
N LEU A 84 13.21 -2.77 -10.65
CA LEU A 84 14.23 -3.75 -10.99
C LEU A 84 13.70 -4.89 -11.88
N GLN A 85 12.41 -4.90 -12.18
CA GLN A 85 11.77 -6.01 -12.88
C GLN A 85 12.34 -6.15 -14.31
N PRO A 86 12.89 -7.32 -14.69
CA PRO A 86 13.35 -7.57 -16.06
C PRO A 86 12.22 -7.35 -17.07
N GLY A 87 12.53 -6.70 -18.19
CA GLY A 87 11.56 -6.39 -19.24
C GLY A 87 10.58 -5.25 -18.90
N SER A 88 10.64 -4.65 -17.71
CA SER A 88 9.77 -3.53 -17.36
C SER A 88 10.11 -2.28 -18.20
N PRO A 89 9.11 -1.57 -18.76
CA PRO A 89 9.35 -0.35 -19.54
C PRO A 89 9.92 0.80 -18.70
N THR A 90 9.79 0.71 -17.38
CA THR A 90 10.28 1.70 -16.41
C THR A 90 11.51 1.24 -15.63
N ARG A 91 12.17 0.16 -16.08
CA ARG A 91 13.33 -0.42 -15.39
C ARG A 91 14.42 0.64 -15.13
N GLY A 92 14.94 0.66 -13.90
CA GLY A 92 15.96 1.62 -13.46
C GLY A 92 15.40 2.97 -12.99
N ARG A 93 14.07 3.19 -13.05
CA ARG A 93 13.43 4.42 -12.57
C ARG A 93 12.86 4.23 -11.17
N GLU A 94 12.84 5.31 -10.39
CA GLU A 94 12.22 5.34 -9.07
C GLU A 94 10.70 5.24 -9.15
N PHE A 95 10.11 4.43 -8.27
CA PHE A 95 8.66 4.39 -8.12
C PHE A 95 8.11 5.68 -7.54
N GLN A 96 6.89 6.05 -7.92
CA GLN A 96 6.17 7.18 -7.32
C GLN A 96 6.03 7.03 -5.79
N VAL A 97 5.76 5.81 -5.33
CA VAL A 97 5.64 5.42 -3.92
C VAL A 97 6.36 4.09 -3.73
N SER A 98 7.08 3.95 -2.61
CA SER A 98 7.85 2.74 -2.28
C SER A 98 7.33 1.99 -1.06
N TYR A 99 6.08 2.24 -0.70
CA TYR A 99 5.41 1.67 0.47
C TYR A 99 4.00 1.26 0.11
N GLY A 100 3.57 0.12 0.64
CA GLY A 100 2.27 -0.47 0.39
C GLY A 100 1.57 -0.61 1.71
N MET A 101 0.32 -0.17 1.77
CA MET A 101 -0.52 -0.46 2.92
C MET A 101 -1.15 -1.86 2.78
N ASN A 102 -1.49 -2.47 3.90
CA ASN A 102 -2.19 -3.75 3.96
C ASN A 102 -3.60 -3.56 3.41
N TYR A 103 -4.04 -4.33 2.41
CA TYR A 103 -5.41 -4.29 1.88
C TYR A 103 -6.10 -5.67 2.00
N VAL A 104 -5.52 -6.61 2.76
CA VAL A 104 -6.09 -7.96 2.94
C VAL A 104 -7.48 -7.85 3.57
N THR A 105 -8.45 -8.59 3.04
CA THR A 105 -9.81 -8.64 3.60
C THR A 105 -9.73 -9.26 5.00
N GLY A 106 -10.25 -8.57 6.02
CA GLY A 106 -10.08 -8.95 7.43
C GLY A 106 -8.81 -8.39 8.08
N GLY A 107 -8.01 -7.59 7.35
CA GLY A 107 -6.90 -6.81 7.89
C GLY A 107 -7.35 -5.58 8.69
N PRO A 108 -6.41 -4.72 9.12
CA PRO A 108 -6.67 -3.59 10.03
C PRO A 108 -7.44 -2.43 9.38
N ASN A 109 -7.57 -2.46 8.06
CA ASN A 109 -8.30 -1.48 7.28
C ASN A 109 -9.71 -1.25 7.79
N GLY A 110 -9.99 -0.03 8.25
CA GLY A 110 -11.33 0.28 8.69
C GLY A 110 -11.57 0.23 10.17
N LEU A 111 -10.60 -0.30 10.91
CA LEU A 111 -10.75 -0.63 12.30
C LEU A 111 -9.98 0.39 13.13
N THR A 112 -10.59 0.83 14.21
CA THR A 112 -9.88 1.51 15.28
C THR A 112 -8.90 0.54 15.96
N LEU A 113 -7.87 1.06 16.62
CA LEU A 113 -6.92 0.21 17.37
C LEU A 113 -7.59 -0.70 18.41
N GLY A 114 -8.72 -0.25 18.99
CA GLY A 114 -9.50 -1.05 19.96
C GLY A 114 -10.28 -2.22 19.35
N GLU A 115 -10.46 -2.24 18.02
CA GLU A 115 -11.12 -3.32 17.28
C GLU A 115 -10.15 -4.41 16.81
N ILE A 116 -8.83 -4.18 16.94
CA ILE A 116 -7.78 -5.13 16.60
C ILE A 116 -7.58 -6.09 17.79
N SER A 117 -7.94 -7.36 17.61
CA SER A 117 -7.83 -8.38 18.66
C SER A 117 -6.64 -9.33 18.48
N ASN A 118 -5.94 -9.29 17.34
CA ASN A 118 -4.72 -10.07 17.10
C ASN A 118 -3.45 -9.45 17.74
N GLY A 119 -3.61 -8.38 18.51
CA GLY A 119 -2.54 -7.56 19.07
C GLY A 119 -2.04 -6.52 18.06
N THR A 120 -2.10 -5.24 18.42
CA THR A 120 -1.71 -4.13 17.54
C THR A 120 -0.23 -4.18 17.13
N SER A 121 0.62 -4.78 17.95
CA SER A 121 2.05 -5.02 17.70
C SER A 121 2.34 -6.18 16.73
N ASN A 122 1.29 -6.91 16.32
CA ASN A 122 1.38 -8.07 15.44
C ASN A 122 0.72 -7.84 14.08
N VAL A 123 -0.09 -6.79 13.93
CA VAL A 123 -0.79 -6.52 12.66
C VAL A 123 -0.06 -5.45 11.86
N MET A 124 0.43 -5.83 10.68
CA MET A 124 1.11 -4.95 9.74
C MET A 124 0.11 -4.02 9.08
N ILE A 125 0.46 -2.73 9.02
CA ILE A 125 -0.32 -1.71 8.31
C ILE A 125 0.38 -1.23 7.05
N VAL A 126 1.70 -1.01 7.06
CA VAL A 126 2.48 -0.53 5.91
C VAL A 126 3.80 -1.28 5.84
N TRP A 127 4.32 -1.55 4.65
CA TRP A 127 5.66 -2.10 4.48
C TRP A 127 6.34 -1.59 3.20
N ASP A 128 7.66 -1.80 3.08
CA ASP A 128 8.38 -1.47 1.84
C ASP A 128 7.79 -2.28 0.69
N HIS A 129 7.36 -1.57 -0.34
CA HIS A 129 6.60 -2.11 -1.45
C HIS A 129 7.06 -1.46 -2.76
N GLY A 130 6.69 -2.05 -3.88
CA GLY A 130 6.92 -1.50 -5.21
C GLY A 130 5.65 -1.06 -5.88
N ARG A 131 5.77 -0.15 -6.85
CA ARG A 131 4.74 0.20 -7.84
C ARG A 131 3.51 0.96 -7.33
N THR A 132 2.87 0.53 -6.25
CA THR A 132 1.53 0.99 -5.88
C THR A 132 1.44 1.22 -4.37
N PRO A 133 0.63 2.20 -3.92
CA PRO A 133 0.47 2.50 -2.50
C PRO A 133 -0.42 1.50 -1.75
N GLY A 134 -1.16 0.63 -2.44
CA GLY A 134 -1.97 -0.42 -1.83
C GLY A 134 -1.56 -1.82 -2.27
N CYS A 135 -1.73 -2.79 -1.36
CA CYS A 135 -1.38 -4.17 -1.61
C CYS A 135 -2.35 -5.17 -0.94
N ALA A 136 -3.11 -5.87 -1.78
CA ALA A 136 -3.84 -7.09 -1.52
C ALA A 136 -3.81 -7.86 -2.83
N ASN A 137 -3.52 -9.17 -2.83
CA ASN A 137 -3.12 -9.91 -4.03
C ASN A 137 -3.96 -9.44 -5.21
N SER A 138 -3.34 -8.65 -6.09
CA SER A 138 -4.05 -7.82 -7.06
C SER A 138 -4.90 -8.65 -8.02
N LEU A 139 -4.58 -9.95 -8.10
CA LEU A 139 -5.18 -10.96 -8.94
C LEU A 139 -6.26 -11.78 -8.23
N ILE A 140 -6.40 -11.67 -6.90
CA ILE A 140 -7.46 -12.34 -6.13
C ILE A 140 -8.65 -11.38 -6.00
N PRO A 141 -9.85 -11.76 -6.49
CA PRO A 141 -11.08 -11.04 -6.21
C PRO A 141 -11.39 -11.05 -4.71
N ALA A 142 -12.15 -10.08 -4.23
CA ALA A 142 -12.65 -10.11 -2.87
C ALA A 142 -13.44 -11.41 -2.58
N PRO A 143 -13.32 -12.01 -1.39
CA PRO A 143 -12.45 -11.62 -0.26
C PRO A 143 -10.96 -11.88 -0.56
N ARG A 144 -10.12 -10.86 -0.35
CA ARG A 144 -8.70 -10.89 -0.69
C ARG A 144 -7.89 -11.49 0.45
N GLY A 145 -7.37 -12.70 0.25
CA GLY A 145 -6.46 -13.36 1.18
C GLY A 145 -6.77 -14.86 1.37
N PRO A 146 -5.93 -15.58 2.14
CA PRO A 146 -4.66 -15.13 2.71
C PRO A 146 -3.60 -14.88 1.65
N TRP A 147 -2.62 -14.06 2.01
CA TRP A 147 -1.54 -13.71 1.11
C TRP A 147 -0.59 -14.89 0.93
N LYS A 148 -0.67 -15.63 -0.19
CA LYS A 148 0.25 -16.76 -0.48
C LYS A 148 0.57 -16.85 -1.98
N PRO A 149 1.76 -17.37 -2.37
CA PRO A 149 2.91 -17.64 -1.51
C PRO A 149 3.66 -16.35 -1.11
N TYR A 150 4.14 -16.26 0.14
CA TYR A 150 4.98 -15.15 0.60
C TYR A 150 6.34 -15.10 -0.12
N ILE A 151 6.89 -16.27 -0.40
CA ILE A 151 8.18 -16.44 -1.05
C ILE A 151 7.92 -16.67 -2.53
N ASN A 152 8.16 -15.64 -3.32
CA ASN A 152 8.17 -15.72 -4.77
C ASN A 152 9.45 -15.05 -5.28
N PRO A 153 10.42 -15.82 -5.80
CA PRO A 153 11.64 -15.24 -6.32
C PRO A 153 11.34 -14.30 -7.49
N ASP A 154 10.29 -14.47 -8.28
CA ASP A 154 10.02 -13.57 -9.41
C ASP A 154 9.21 -12.32 -9.03
N ASP A 155 8.98 -12.10 -7.74
CA ASP A 155 8.32 -10.91 -7.22
C ASP A 155 9.33 -9.76 -6.96
N TYR A 156 9.08 -8.63 -7.63
CA TYR A 156 9.86 -7.39 -7.51
C TYR A 156 9.09 -6.27 -6.81
N THR A 157 7.88 -6.57 -6.37
CA THR A 157 6.88 -5.58 -5.96
C THR A 157 6.54 -5.76 -4.49
N HIS A 158 6.07 -6.94 -4.07
CA HIS A 158 5.35 -7.02 -2.80
C HIS A 158 6.27 -7.04 -1.59
N TYR A 159 7.35 -7.80 -1.63
CA TYR A 159 8.34 -7.85 -0.57
C TYR A 159 9.73 -7.78 -1.21
N PRO A 160 10.47 -6.69 -1.04
CA PRO A 160 11.63 -6.44 -1.88
C PRO A 160 12.88 -7.22 -1.42
N VAL A 161 12.91 -8.54 -1.64
CA VAL A 161 14.07 -9.41 -1.31
C VAL A 161 15.37 -8.99 -2.02
N ARG A 162 15.25 -8.20 -3.10
CA ARG A 162 16.36 -7.66 -3.89
C ARG A 162 16.80 -6.26 -3.47
N ARG A 163 16.14 -5.67 -2.47
CA ARG A 163 16.52 -4.40 -1.85
C ARG A 163 16.95 -4.67 -0.42
N HIS A 164 17.63 -3.72 0.19
CA HIS A 164 17.97 -3.71 1.63
C HIS A 164 18.56 -5.04 2.14
N SER A 165 19.41 -5.70 1.36
CA SER A 165 20.02 -7.00 1.73
C SER A 165 19.00 -8.09 2.09
N GLY A 166 17.82 -8.05 1.46
CA GLY A 166 16.73 -9.00 1.67
C GLY A 166 15.83 -8.70 2.87
N LEU A 167 15.97 -7.53 3.47
CA LEU A 167 15.08 -7.02 4.51
C LEU A 167 14.07 -6.02 3.91
N PHE A 168 13.01 -5.74 4.65
CA PHE A 168 12.11 -4.63 4.39
C PHE A 168 11.56 -4.09 5.70
N ASN A 169 11.28 -2.78 5.74
CA ASN A 169 10.63 -2.18 6.89
C ASN A 169 9.14 -2.51 6.89
N VAL A 170 8.62 -2.76 8.08
CA VAL A 170 7.22 -3.04 8.36
C VAL A 170 6.78 -2.16 9.51
N LEU A 171 5.75 -1.35 9.26
CA LEU A 171 5.01 -0.59 10.26
C LEU A 171 3.84 -1.42 10.77
N PHE A 172 3.71 -1.52 12.09
CA PHE A 172 2.62 -2.19 12.80
C PHE A 172 1.56 -1.18 13.26
N CYS A 173 0.38 -1.67 13.61
CA CYS A 173 -0.75 -0.83 14.00
C CYS A 173 -0.51 -0.04 15.30
N ASP A 174 0.40 -0.48 16.17
CA ASP A 174 0.82 0.27 17.36
C ASP A 174 1.91 1.35 17.08
N GLY A 175 2.36 1.46 15.84
CA GLY A 175 3.41 2.39 15.43
C GLY A 175 4.83 1.81 15.50
N ASP A 176 5.01 0.56 15.93
CA ASP A 176 6.31 -0.11 15.90
C ASP A 176 6.78 -0.32 14.45
N VAL A 177 8.09 -0.21 14.23
CA VAL A 177 8.72 -0.44 12.92
C VAL A 177 9.80 -1.50 13.05
N ARG A 178 9.67 -2.59 12.29
CA ARG A 178 10.65 -3.69 12.28
C ARG A 178 11.18 -3.93 10.89
N ALA A 179 12.47 -4.29 10.81
CA ALA A 179 13.03 -4.88 9.60
C ALA A 179 12.73 -6.38 9.60
N MET A 180 12.12 -6.89 8.53
CA MET A 180 11.73 -8.29 8.38
C MET A 180 12.22 -8.87 7.06
N ARG A 181 12.40 -10.20 7.00
CA ARG A 181 12.60 -10.99 5.79
C ARG A 181 11.28 -11.58 5.31
N GLN A 182 11.20 -11.90 4.02
CA GLN A 182 10.02 -12.57 3.46
C GLN A 182 9.68 -13.88 4.19
N THR A 183 10.70 -14.60 4.64
CA THR A 183 10.58 -15.87 5.37
C THR A 183 9.98 -15.73 6.77
N GLU A 184 9.87 -14.50 7.28
CA GLU A 184 9.29 -14.20 8.60
C GLU A 184 7.82 -13.82 8.50
N LEU A 185 7.25 -13.74 7.28
CA LEU A 185 5.84 -13.44 7.08
C LEU A 185 4.96 -14.63 7.47
N LEU A 186 3.95 -14.34 8.29
CA LEU A 186 2.93 -15.27 8.75
C LEU A 186 1.55 -14.68 8.44
N ASP A 187 0.53 -15.54 8.31
CA ASP A 187 -0.84 -15.10 8.03
C ASP A 187 -1.31 -14.08 9.07
N ASP A 188 -1.06 -14.34 10.37
CA ASP A 188 -1.46 -13.47 11.48
C ASP A 188 -0.98 -12.02 11.34
N LEU A 189 0.14 -11.78 10.64
CA LEU A 189 0.65 -10.44 10.43
C LEU A 189 -0.30 -9.56 9.60
N PHE A 190 -1.19 -10.16 8.82
CA PHE A 190 -2.08 -9.44 7.90
C PHE A 190 -3.47 -9.19 8.47
N TYR A 191 -3.89 -9.93 9.51
CA TYR A 191 -5.28 -9.97 9.96
C TYR A 191 -5.48 -9.27 11.30
N ALA A 192 -6.56 -8.50 11.40
CA ALA A 192 -6.94 -7.79 12.62
C ALA A 192 -7.40 -8.73 13.75
N ARG A 193 -7.75 -9.97 13.41
CA ARG A 193 -8.21 -11.02 14.32
C ARG A 193 -7.43 -12.32 14.05
N PRO A 194 -7.18 -13.15 15.07
CA PRO A 194 -6.53 -14.45 14.87
C PRO A 194 -7.23 -15.27 13.79
N GLN A 195 -6.46 -15.92 12.91
CA GLN A 195 -6.98 -16.81 11.86
C GLN A 195 -7.17 -18.25 12.34
#